data_AF-A0A011QI41-F1
#
_entry.id   AF-A0A011QI41-F1
#
_cell.length_a   1.000
_cell.length_b   1.000
_cell.length_c   1.000
_cell.angle_alpha   90.00
_cell.angle_beta   90.00
_cell.angle_gamma   90.00
#
_symmetry.space_group_name_H-M   'P 1'
#
loop_
_entity.id
_entity.type
_entity.pdbx_description
1 polymer ?
#
loop_
_entity_poly.entity_id
_entity_poly.type
_entity_poly.pdbx_seq_one_letter_code
_entity_poly.pdbx_strand_id
1 'polypeptide(L)'
;MACHSDQALVVLGLTASEAQREVLAAIRYQPNRAVLHTDRALLPRDEKLWSAWNYTAGSGTLGEQPVAVSYLINRLQPLPFAAPVVVTLNPAREPDPALVIAEFDYAHPIFDGPAIAAQQRLEAVQGEGGIWLAGAWGSYGFHEDGLKSALRVANAMGIDAPWQGEASAAVRELASA
;
A
#
# COMPACT_ATOMS: atom_id res chain seq x y z
N MET A 1 -12.44 -1.80 11.14
CA MET A 1 -11.11 -2.42 11.04
C MET A 1 -10.33 -1.67 9.98
N ALA A 2 -9.14 -1.18 10.32
CA ALA A 2 -8.28 -0.38 9.43
C ALA A 2 -6.89 -1.02 9.27
N CYS A 3 -6.85 -2.35 9.29
CA CYS A 3 -5.65 -3.18 9.10
C CYS A 3 -5.67 -3.83 7.72
N HIS A 4 -4.66 -4.63 7.39
CA HIS A 4 -4.69 -5.45 6.18
C HIS A 4 -5.85 -6.46 6.25
N SER A 5 -6.33 -6.87 5.07
CA SER A 5 -7.48 -7.77 4.96
C SER A 5 -7.22 -9.16 5.52
N ASP A 6 -6.01 -9.69 5.36
CA ASP A 6 -5.57 -10.95 5.95
C ASP A 6 -5.54 -10.87 7.48
N GLN A 7 -5.01 -9.78 8.03
CA GLN A 7 -5.03 -9.49 9.46
C GLN A 7 -6.46 -9.36 9.99
N ALA A 8 -7.34 -8.68 9.25
CA ALA A 8 -8.74 -8.55 9.61
C ALA A 8 -9.41 -9.94 9.65
N LEU A 9 -9.12 -10.80 8.68
CA LEU A 9 -9.65 -12.16 8.65
C LEU A 9 -9.18 -13.00 9.85
N VAL A 10 -7.92 -12.85 10.24
CA VAL A 10 -7.36 -13.51 11.45
C VAL A 10 -8.07 -13.01 12.70
N VAL A 11 -8.22 -11.69 12.85
CA VAL A 11 -8.87 -11.08 14.02
C VAL A 11 -10.34 -11.46 14.13
N LEU A 12 -11.07 -11.49 13.02
CA LEU A 12 -12.48 -11.92 12.99
C LEU A 12 -12.64 -13.42 13.24
N GLY A 13 -11.66 -14.24 12.83
CA GLY A 13 -11.68 -15.67 13.09
C GLY A 13 -12.97 -16.34 12.61
N LEU A 14 -13.69 -16.99 13.51
CA LEU A 14 -14.96 -17.68 13.22
C LEU A 14 -16.18 -16.74 13.16
N THR A 15 -16.05 -15.48 13.58
CA THR A 15 -17.17 -14.52 13.54
C THR A 15 -17.30 -13.81 12.20
N ALA A 16 -16.32 -13.98 11.29
CA ALA A 16 -16.45 -13.49 9.93
C ALA A 16 -17.56 -14.26 9.19
N SER A 17 -18.48 -13.52 8.56
CA SER A 17 -19.44 -14.12 7.64
C SER A 17 -18.73 -14.77 6.44
N GLU A 18 -19.44 -15.62 5.70
CA GLU A 18 -18.91 -16.22 4.48
C GLU A 18 -18.51 -15.14 3.46
N ALA A 19 -19.36 -14.14 3.28
CA ALA A 19 -19.10 -13.02 2.36
C ALA A 19 -17.89 -12.18 2.81
N GLN A 20 -17.76 -11.86 4.10
CA GLN A 20 -16.58 -11.18 4.64
C GLN A 20 -15.31 -11.99 4.43
N ARG A 21 -15.36 -13.30 4.68
CA ARG A 21 -14.22 -14.20 4.46
C ARG A 21 -13.77 -14.21 3.01
N GLU A 22 -14.72 -14.31 2.08
CA GLU A 22 -14.42 -14.29 0.65
C GLU A 22 -13.75 -12.98 0.21
N VAL A 23 -14.24 -11.83 0.67
CA VAL A 23 -13.65 -10.53 0.34
C VAL A 23 -12.25 -10.39 0.93
N LEU A 24 -12.09 -10.72 2.22
CA LEU A 24 -10.84 -10.51 2.94
C LEU A 24 -9.72 -11.44 2.47
N ALA A 25 -10.04 -12.71 2.19
CA ALA A 25 -9.07 -13.72 1.75
C ALA A 25 -8.58 -13.53 0.31
N ALA A 26 -9.36 -12.87 -0.53
CA ALA A 26 -9.04 -12.67 -1.94
C ALA A 26 -7.87 -11.68 -2.16
N ILE A 27 -7.63 -10.77 -1.22
CA ILE A 27 -6.47 -9.87 -1.30
C ILE A 27 -5.25 -10.57 -0.69
N ARG A 28 -4.31 -10.95 -1.55
CA ARG A 28 -3.05 -11.56 -1.13
C ARG A 28 -2.00 -10.48 -0.89
N TYR A 29 -1.00 -10.80 -0.07
CA TYR A 29 0.13 -9.93 0.19
C TYR A 29 1.43 -10.63 -0.14
N GLN A 30 2.38 -9.87 -0.69
CA GLN A 30 3.76 -10.30 -0.87
C GLN A 30 4.68 -9.56 0.10
N PRO A 31 5.73 -10.22 0.64
CA PRO A 31 6.78 -9.52 1.37
C PRO A 31 7.44 -8.45 0.48
N ASN A 32 7.76 -7.32 1.08
CA ASN A 32 8.46 -6.22 0.43
C ASN A 32 9.48 -5.64 1.40
N ARG A 33 10.77 -5.87 1.14
CA ARG A 33 11.88 -5.42 1.98
C ARG A 33 12.38 -4.07 1.49
N ALA A 34 12.43 -3.09 2.38
CA ALA A 34 13.04 -1.79 2.12
C ALA A 34 14.32 -1.65 2.94
N VAL A 35 15.43 -1.32 2.26
CA VAL A 35 16.74 -1.12 2.90
C VAL A 35 17.15 0.33 2.74
N LEU A 36 17.36 1.03 3.85
CA LEU A 36 17.93 2.37 3.90
C LEU A 36 19.46 2.25 4.03
N HIS A 37 20.19 2.82 3.08
CA HIS A 37 21.65 2.70 3.03
C HIS A 37 22.32 3.90 2.33
N THR A 38 23.65 3.95 2.40
CA THR A 38 24.48 4.91 1.63
C THR A 38 25.29 4.25 0.52
N ASP A 39 25.09 2.96 0.28
CA ASP A 39 25.81 2.22 -0.76
C ASP A 39 25.46 2.71 -2.18
N ARG A 40 26.47 3.31 -2.83
CA ARG A 40 26.39 3.85 -4.19
C ARG A 40 26.34 2.78 -5.26
N ALA A 41 26.76 1.56 -4.93
CA ALA A 41 26.83 0.47 -5.89
C ALA A 41 25.43 0.08 -6.40
N LEU A 42 24.37 0.36 -5.63
CA LEU A 42 22.96 0.11 -5.98
C LEU A 42 22.33 1.23 -6.83
N LEU A 43 23.11 2.24 -7.22
CA LEU A 43 22.74 3.28 -8.17
C LEU A 43 23.46 3.06 -9.52
N PRO A 44 23.03 3.75 -10.60
CA PRO A 44 23.77 3.72 -11.87
C PRO A 44 25.25 4.09 -11.67
N ARG A 45 26.14 3.41 -12.40
CA ARG A 45 27.59 3.66 -12.33
C ARG A 45 27.97 5.09 -12.72
N ASP A 46 27.26 5.66 -13.68
CA ASP A 46 27.41 7.07 -14.05
C ASP A 46 26.47 7.94 -13.20
N GLU A 47 27.05 8.82 -12.38
CA GLU A 47 26.33 9.76 -11.52
C GLU A 47 25.41 10.71 -12.31
N LYS A 48 25.73 10.97 -13.58
CA LYS A 48 24.88 11.80 -14.44
C LYS A 48 23.52 11.16 -14.70
N LEU A 49 23.42 9.84 -14.60
CA LEU A 49 22.17 9.09 -14.77
C LEU A 49 21.39 8.92 -13.47
N TRP A 50 21.94 9.37 -12.33
CA TRP A 50 21.24 9.27 -11.06
C TRP A 50 19.92 10.02 -11.15
N SER A 51 18.86 9.31 -10.86
CA SER A 51 17.50 9.84 -10.87
C SER A 51 16.91 9.73 -9.46
N ALA A 52 15.79 10.38 -9.23
CA ALA A 52 15.06 10.20 -7.98
C ALA A 52 14.74 8.71 -7.77
N TRP A 53 14.32 8.02 -8.83
CA TRP A 53 14.03 6.59 -8.84
C TRP A 53 14.93 5.92 -9.87
N ASN A 54 15.65 4.88 -9.46
CA ASN A 54 16.59 4.15 -10.32
C ASN A 54 16.14 2.69 -10.37
N TYR A 55 15.76 2.25 -11.56
CA TYR A 55 15.27 0.91 -11.79
C TYR A 55 16.43 0.00 -12.24
N THR A 56 16.51 -1.19 -11.64
CA THR A 56 17.40 -2.25 -12.08
C THR A 56 16.62 -3.56 -12.17
N ALA A 57 16.63 -4.19 -13.34
CA ALA A 57 16.18 -5.56 -13.48
C ALA A 57 17.37 -6.51 -13.24
N GLY A 58 17.14 -7.58 -12.49
CA GLY A 58 18.10 -8.68 -12.38
C GLY A 58 18.33 -9.38 -13.72
N SER A 59 19.34 -10.24 -13.80
CA SER A 59 19.55 -11.11 -14.96
C SER A 59 18.63 -12.35 -14.89
N GLY A 60 18.04 -12.77 -16.00
CA GLY A 60 17.20 -13.98 -16.05
C GLY A 60 16.17 -13.97 -17.19
N THR A 61 15.23 -14.91 -17.16
CA THR A 61 14.12 -14.98 -18.11
C THR A 61 13.21 -13.76 -18.00
N LEU A 62 12.76 -13.19 -19.13
CA LEU A 62 11.72 -12.15 -19.12
C LEU A 62 10.49 -12.64 -18.36
N GLY A 63 10.06 -11.89 -17.35
CA GLY A 63 8.94 -12.24 -16.45
C GLY A 63 9.36 -12.82 -15.10
N GLU A 64 10.63 -13.24 -14.94
CA GLU A 64 11.17 -13.82 -13.69
C GLU A 64 12.28 -12.97 -13.08
N GLN A 65 12.69 -11.88 -13.76
CA GLN A 65 13.74 -11.00 -13.27
C GLN A 65 13.24 -10.23 -12.04
N PRO A 66 13.93 -10.34 -10.88
CA PRO A 66 13.60 -9.51 -9.74
C PRO A 66 13.80 -8.04 -10.13
N VAL A 67 12.76 -7.26 -9.90
CA VAL A 67 12.77 -5.82 -10.10
C VAL A 67 13.19 -5.18 -8.78
N ALA A 68 14.30 -4.47 -8.80
CA ALA A 68 14.74 -3.63 -7.69
C ALA A 68 14.61 -2.15 -8.09
N VAL A 69 14.11 -1.34 -7.16
CA VAL A 69 13.99 0.10 -7.33
C VAL A 69 14.74 0.78 -6.20
N SER A 70 15.70 1.64 -6.55
CA SER A 70 16.50 2.45 -5.63
C SER A 70 16.06 3.91 -5.69
N TYR A 71 15.47 4.40 -4.61
CA TYR A 71 15.06 5.78 -4.42
C TYR A 71 16.24 6.60 -3.87
N LEU A 72 16.76 7.54 -4.66
CA LEU A 72 17.77 8.50 -4.20
C LEU A 72 17.06 9.64 -3.45
N ILE A 73 17.05 9.56 -2.12
CA ILE A 73 16.27 10.46 -1.27
C ILE A 73 16.76 11.90 -1.38
N ASN A 74 18.06 12.13 -1.61
CA ASN A 74 18.61 13.48 -1.83
C ASN A 74 17.94 14.24 -3.00
N ARG A 75 17.32 13.53 -3.96
CA ARG A 75 16.57 14.14 -5.07
C ARG A 75 15.07 14.27 -4.80
N LEU A 76 14.56 13.56 -3.80
CA LEU A 76 13.14 13.58 -3.40
C LEU A 76 12.88 14.55 -2.25
N GLN A 77 13.89 14.80 -1.42
CA GLN A 77 13.78 15.61 -0.21
C GLN A 77 15.05 16.45 -0.02
N PRO A 78 14.94 17.67 0.54
CA PRO A 78 16.10 18.52 0.83
C PRO A 78 16.84 18.00 2.07
N LEU A 79 17.77 17.06 1.86
CA LEU A 79 18.60 16.52 2.95
C LEU A 79 19.80 17.44 3.24
N PRO A 80 20.23 17.59 4.51
CA PRO A 80 21.31 18.50 4.90
C PRO A 80 22.72 17.97 4.60
N PHE A 81 22.85 16.97 3.74
CA PHE A 81 24.12 16.31 3.41
C PHE A 81 24.20 15.91 1.94
N ALA A 82 25.42 15.89 1.42
CA ALA A 82 25.73 15.50 0.04
C ALA A 82 25.94 13.98 -0.14
N ALA A 83 26.18 13.26 0.96
CA ALA A 83 26.27 11.80 0.92
C ALA A 83 24.94 11.22 0.40
N PRO A 84 24.99 10.23 -0.52
CA PRO A 84 23.79 9.62 -1.06
C PRO A 84 23.07 8.84 0.04
N VAL A 85 21.79 9.12 0.20
CA VAL A 85 20.87 8.34 1.03
C VAL A 85 19.87 7.70 0.11
N VAL A 86 19.83 6.38 0.17
CA VAL A 86 19.11 5.54 -0.77
C VAL A 86 18.19 4.60 -0.01
N VAL A 87 16.96 4.47 -0.50
CA VAL A 87 16.07 3.39 -0.09
C VAL A 87 15.93 2.44 -1.27
N THR A 88 16.38 1.19 -1.15
CA THR A 88 16.16 0.17 -2.18
C THR A 88 15.09 -0.80 -1.75
N LEU A 89 14.11 -1.02 -2.64
CA LEU A 89 13.06 -2.03 -2.48
C LEU A 89 13.48 -3.33 -3.15
N ASN A 90 13.41 -4.43 -2.40
CA ASN A 90 13.74 -5.80 -2.82
C ASN A 90 15.06 -5.85 -3.61
N PRO A 91 16.20 -5.51 -2.98
CA PRO A 91 17.46 -5.36 -3.68
C PRO A 91 17.82 -6.65 -4.43
N ALA A 92 18.03 -6.55 -5.76
CA ALA A 92 18.48 -7.68 -6.58
C ALA A 92 19.93 -8.10 -6.25
N ARG A 93 20.69 -7.18 -5.66
CA ARG A 93 22.00 -7.41 -5.05
C ARG A 93 22.02 -6.70 -3.72
N GLU A 94 22.41 -7.42 -2.66
CA GLU A 94 22.53 -6.84 -1.32
C GLU A 94 23.51 -5.65 -1.28
N PRO A 95 23.20 -4.59 -0.52
CA PRO A 95 24.14 -3.53 -0.22
C PRO A 95 25.26 -4.04 0.71
N ASP A 96 26.38 -3.33 0.74
CA ASP A 96 27.40 -3.54 1.77
C ASP A 96 26.77 -3.37 3.17
N PRO A 97 26.81 -4.40 4.05
CA PRO A 97 26.23 -4.32 5.39
C PRO A 97 26.77 -3.18 6.24
N ALA A 98 28.02 -2.74 6.01
CA ALA A 98 28.61 -1.61 6.73
C ALA A 98 28.01 -0.26 6.33
N LEU A 99 27.31 -0.20 5.19
CA LEU A 99 26.65 0.98 4.65
C LEU A 99 25.12 0.96 4.83
N VAL A 100 24.58 -0.09 5.46
CA VAL A 100 23.17 -0.19 5.82
C VAL A 100 22.90 0.60 7.09
N ILE A 101 21.85 1.43 7.05
CA ILE A 101 21.39 2.25 8.17
C ILE A 101 20.20 1.57 8.86
N ALA A 102 19.23 1.09 8.07
CA ALA A 102 18.03 0.45 8.59
C ALA A 102 17.38 -0.47 7.56
N GLU A 103 16.59 -1.43 8.03
CA GLU A 103 15.81 -2.36 7.23
C GLU A 103 14.36 -2.41 7.72
N PHE A 104 13.42 -2.53 6.80
CA PHE A 104 12.00 -2.54 7.08
C PHE A 104 11.31 -3.62 6.25
N ASP A 105 10.49 -4.42 6.93
CA ASP A 105 9.64 -5.42 6.29
C ASP A 105 8.22 -4.86 6.13
N TYR A 106 7.75 -4.85 4.89
CA TYR A 106 6.39 -4.50 4.53
C TYR A 106 5.68 -5.68 3.88
N ALA A 107 4.35 -5.62 3.90
CA ALA A 107 3.49 -6.51 3.13
C ALA A 107 2.77 -5.68 2.07
N HIS A 108 3.02 -6.00 0.79
CA HIS A 108 2.44 -5.28 -0.34
C HIS A 108 1.23 -6.05 -0.88
N PRO A 109 0.04 -5.43 -1.02
CA PRO A 109 -1.12 -6.09 -1.58
C PRO A 109 -0.92 -6.44 -3.05
N ILE A 110 -1.44 -7.58 -3.48
CA ILE A 110 -1.44 -8.02 -4.87
C ILE A 110 -2.84 -7.75 -5.44
N PHE A 111 -2.91 -6.85 -6.42
CA PHE A 111 -4.15 -6.47 -7.11
C PHE A 111 -4.35 -7.29 -8.38
N ASP A 112 -4.56 -8.60 -8.21
CA ASP A 112 -4.89 -9.53 -9.29
C ASP A 112 -6.42 -9.62 -9.53
N GLY A 113 -6.84 -10.44 -10.49
CA GLY A 113 -8.25 -10.61 -10.85
C GLY A 113 -9.17 -10.93 -9.65
N PRO A 114 -8.83 -11.91 -8.80
CA PRO A 114 -9.55 -12.18 -7.56
C PRO A 114 -9.64 -10.97 -6.63
N ALA A 115 -8.54 -10.24 -6.44
CA ALA A 115 -8.55 -9.05 -5.58
C ALA A 115 -9.48 -7.97 -6.12
N ILE A 116 -9.44 -7.69 -7.43
CA ILE A 116 -10.32 -6.70 -8.08
C ILE A 116 -11.79 -7.11 -7.96
N ALA A 117 -12.11 -8.39 -8.16
CA ALA A 117 -13.48 -8.89 -7.99
C ALA A 117 -13.96 -8.78 -6.53
N ALA A 118 -13.07 -8.99 -5.54
CA ALA A 118 -13.39 -8.80 -4.13
C ALA A 118 -13.62 -7.33 -3.78
N GLN A 119 -12.85 -6.40 -4.35
CA GLN A 119 -13.06 -4.95 -4.15
C GLN A 119 -14.46 -4.51 -4.58
N GLN A 120 -14.99 -5.08 -5.67
CA GLN A 120 -16.36 -4.79 -6.14
C GLN A 120 -17.45 -5.30 -5.18
N ARG A 121 -17.15 -6.31 -4.37
CA ARG A 121 -18.08 -6.88 -3.38
C ARG A 121 -17.93 -6.28 -1.99
N LEU A 122 -16.91 -5.46 -1.77
CA LEU A 122 -16.58 -4.91 -0.45
C LEU A 122 -17.74 -4.08 0.14
N GLU A 123 -18.47 -3.33 -0.67
CA GLU A 123 -19.61 -2.53 -0.21
C GLU A 123 -20.73 -3.39 0.41
N ALA A 124 -20.99 -4.57 -0.17
CA ALA A 124 -22.08 -5.45 0.24
C ALA A 124 -21.86 -6.09 1.63
N VAL A 125 -20.62 -6.09 2.15
CA VAL A 125 -20.28 -6.69 3.45
C VAL A 125 -20.10 -5.66 4.56
N GLN A 126 -20.26 -4.36 4.26
CA GLN A 126 -20.09 -3.29 5.23
C GLN A 126 -21.24 -3.25 6.24
N GLY A 127 -20.91 -3.12 7.52
CA GLY A 127 -21.87 -3.05 8.61
C GLY A 127 -22.45 -4.39 9.04
N GLU A 128 -22.20 -5.48 8.28
CA GLU A 128 -22.62 -6.82 8.65
C GLU A 128 -22.00 -7.23 10.00
N GLY A 129 -22.84 -7.61 10.96
CA GLY A 129 -22.40 -7.94 12.32
C GLY A 129 -21.76 -6.75 13.07
N GLY A 130 -22.03 -5.52 12.64
CA GLY A 130 -21.39 -4.31 13.18
C GLY A 130 -19.94 -4.14 12.75
N ILE A 131 -19.47 -4.91 11.77
CA ILE A 131 -18.09 -4.87 11.27
C ILE A 131 -18.02 -3.95 10.06
N TRP A 132 -17.07 -3.03 10.10
CA TRP A 132 -16.75 -2.14 8.99
C TRP A 132 -15.30 -2.29 8.61
N LEU A 133 -15.01 -2.39 7.32
CA LEU A 133 -13.70 -2.64 6.74
C LEU A 133 -13.21 -1.39 6.01
N ALA A 134 -12.02 -0.92 6.35
CA ALA A 134 -11.34 0.20 5.71
C ALA A 134 -9.88 -0.18 5.46
N GLY A 135 -9.33 0.33 4.36
CA GLY A 135 -7.96 0.08 3.96
C GLY A 135 -7.75 0.36 2.48
N ALA A 136 -6.53 0.76 2.13
CA ALA A 136 -6.14 1.04 0.75
C ALA A 136 -6.25 -0.19 -0.16
N TRP A 137 -6.23 -1.39 0.42
CA TRP A 137 -6.45 -2.68 -0.26
C TRP A 137 -7.85 -2.79 -0.90
N GLY A 138 -8.81 -1.95 -0.50
CA GLY A 138 -10.11 -1.84 -1.15
C GLY A 138 -10.09 -1.09 -2.49
N SER A 139 -8.93 -0.62 -2.97
CA SER A 139 -8.75 0.04 -4.27
C SER A 139 -7.31 -0.13 -4.77
N TYR A 140 -6.59 0.94 -5.13
CA TYR A 140 -5.27 0.86 -5.78
C TYR A 140 -4.07 0.85 -4.81
N GLY A 141 -4.30 0.78 -3.50
CA GLY A 141 -3.23 0.63 -2.51
C GLY A 141 -2.50 1.92 -2.14
N PHE A 142 -2.97 3.09 -2.58
CA PHE A 142 -2.34 4.38 -2.22
C PHE A 142 -2.94 4.99 -0.95
N HIS A 143 -2.26 5.99 -0.39
CA HIS A 143 -2.69 6.70 0.82
C HIS A 143 -4.10 7.31 0.67
N GLU A 144 -4.40 7.86 -0.50
CA GLU A 144 -5.71 8.43 -0.82
C GLU A 144 -6.82 7.37 -0.80
N ASP A 145 -6.53 6.15 -1.23
CA ASP A 145 -7.49 5.05 -1.18
C ASP A 145 -7.79 4.65 0.27
N GLY A 146 -6.76 4.66 1.12
CA GLY A 146 -6.90 4.48 2.56
C GLY A 146 -7.84 5.54 3.16
N LEU A 147 -7.58 6.81 2.89
CA LEU A 147 -8.41 7.93 3.35
C LEU A 147 -9.85 7.81 2.85
N LYS A 148 -10.06 7.62 1.54
CA LYS A 148 -11.39 7.45 0.93
C LYS A 148 -12.15 6.28 1.55
N SER A 149 -11.47 5.16 1.81
CA SER A 149 -12.11 4.00 2.44
C SER A 149 -12.60 4.31 3.85
N ALA A 150 -11.82 5.04 4.65
CA ALA A 150 -12.21 5.46 5.99
C ALA A 150 -13.36 6.47 5.96
N LEU A 151 -13.34 7.43 5.04
CA LEU A 151 -14.43 8.38 4.84
C LEU A 151 -15.73 7.67 4.45
N ARG A 152 -15.69 6.66 3.56
CA ARG A 152 -16.89 5.86 3.23
C ARG A 152 -17.50 5.21 4.47
N VAL A 153 -16.67 4.63 5.34
CA VAL A 153 -17.12 4.02 6.60
C VAL A 153 -17.71 5.07 7.55
N ALA A 154 -17.00 6.18 7.79
CA ALA A 154 -17.46 7.24 8.68
C ALA A 154 -18.80 7.85 8.19
N ASN A 155 -18.89 8.17 6.90
CA ASN A 155 -20.09 8.75 6.30
C ASN A 155 -21.28 7.77 6.37
N ALA A 156 -21.06 6.47 6.19
CA ALA A 156 -22.10 5.46 6.34
C ALA A 156 -22.58 5.30 7.79
N MET A 157 -21.75 5.69 8.77
CA MET A 157 -22.14 5.83 10.18
C MET A 157 -22.77 7.20 10.49
N GLY A 158 -22.98 8.07 9.49
CA GLY A 158 -23.52 9.41 9.67
C GLY A 158 -22.53 10.42 10.23
N ILE A 159 -21.23 10.12 10.22
CA ILE A 159 -20.16 10.98 10.71
C ILE A 159 -19.42 11.57 9.51
N ASP A 160 -19.53 12.88 9.34
CA ASP A 160 -18.82 13.60 8.29
C ASP A 160 -17.51 14.21 8.83
N ALA A 161 -16.44 14.14 8.05
CA ALA A 161 -15.17 14.78 8.36
C ALA A 161 -15.31 16.31 8.25
N PRO A 162 -14.63 17.09 9.11
CA PRO A 162 -14.80 18.55 9.19
C PRO A 162 -14.54 19.31 7.88
N TRP A 163 -13.78 18.74 6.95
CA TRP A 163 -13.41 19.35 5.67
C TRP A 163 -14.25 18.85 4.48
N GLN A 164 -15.23 17.96 4.68
CA GLN A 164 -16.09 17.47 3.59
C GLN A 164 -17.11 18.52 3.11
N GLY A 165 -17.20 19.67 3.79
CA GLY A 165 -18.14 20.75 3.47
C GLY A 165 -19.61 20.34 3.64
N GLU A 166 -20.54 21.28 3.45
CA GLU A 166 -21.99 21.01 3.53
C GLU A 166 -22.52 20.10 2.39
N ALA A 167 -21.68 19.71 1.43
CA ALA A 167 -22.08 18.93 0.26
C ALA A 167 -22.60 17.51 0.60
N SER A 168 -22.37 17.01 1.82
CA SER A 168 -22.88 15.70 2.27
C SER A 168 -24.39 15.69 2.53
N ALA A 169 -25.00 16.83 2.87
CA ALA A 169 -26.43 16.91 3.18
C ALA A 169 -27.31 16.73 1.92
N ALA A 170 -26.87 17.27 0.77
CA ALA A 170 -27.66 17.28 -0.46
C ALA A 170 -27.84 15.90 -1.11
N VAL A 171 -26.92 14.95 -0.86
CA VAL A 171 -27.05 13.58 -1.40
C VAL A 171 -27.99 12.73 -0.55
N ARG A 172 -28.16 13.05 0.74
CA ARG A 172 -29.08 12.31 1.63
C ARG A 172 -30.55 12.57 1.29
N GLU A 173 -30.92 13.77 0.85
CA GLU A 173 -32.31 14.11 0.48
C GLU A 173 -32.80 13.40 -0.78
N LEU A 174 -31.91 13.15 -1.76
CA LEU A 174 -32.26 12.49 -3.02
C LEU A 174 -32.41 10.96 -2.92
N ALA A 175 -31.87 10.33 -1.87
CA ALA A 175 -31.97 8.89 -1.65
C ALA A 175 -33.19 8.50 -0.78
N SER A 176 -33.85 9.49 -0.17
CA SER A 176 -35.04 9.32 0.69
C SER A 176 -36.35 9.79 0.04
N ALA A 177 -36.32 10.15 -1.25
CA ALA A 177 -37.47 10.54 -2.07
C ALA A 177 -37.73 9.49 -3.16
#